data_AF-A0ABD5VSU9-F1
#
_entry.id   AF-A0ABD5VSU9-F1
#
_cell.length_a   1.000
_cell.length_b   1.000
_cell.length_c   1.000
_cell.angle_alpha   90.00
_cell.angle_beta   90.00
_cell.angle_gamma   90.00
#
_symmetry.space_group_name_H-M   'P 1'
#
loop_
_entity.id
_entity.type
_entity.pdbx_description
1 polymer ?
#
loop_
_entity_poly.entity_id
_entity_poly.type
_entity_poly.pdbx_seq_one_letter_code
_entity_poly.pdbx_strand_id
1 'polypeptide(L)'
;MPVDPESAVLTTTDGAFSHRAVLAAAERVVDETDLGDGDEMAVRASLARPETVVAGVVAPLLAGATVLLPGDEAVGSVAVADGDAPEERVVAVDAVDLSS
;
A
#
# COMPACT_ATOMS: atom_id res chain seq x y z
N MET A 1 -6.06 25.62 -7.21
CA MET A 1 -6.16 25.65 -5.73
C MET A 1 -5.42 24.44 -5.21
N PRO A 2 -4.45 24.58 -4.29
CA PRO A 2 -3.84 23.41 -3.65
C PRO A 2 -4.88 22.69 -2.78
N VAL A 3 -4.79 21.36 -2.71
CA VAL A 3 -5.56 20.54 -1.77
C VAL A 3 -4.97 20.69 -0.36
N ASP A 4 -5.84 20.76 0.65
CA ASP A 4 -5.41 20.78 2.06
C ASP A 4 -4.91 19.38 2.46
N PRO A 5 -3.69 19.23 3.02
CA PRO A 5 -3.15 17.93 3.44
C PRO A 5 -4.04 17.16 4.43
N GLU A 6 -4.86 17.87 5.21
CA GLU A 6 -5.78 17.29 6.20
C GLU A 6 -7.12 16.89 5.59
N SER A 7 -7.37 17.23 4.33
CA SER A 7 -8.54 16.73 3.62
C SER A 7 -8.47 15.22 3.46
N ALA A 8 -9.60 14.55 3.67
CA ALA A 8 -9.70 13.11 3.44
C ALA A 8 -9.42 12.76 1.97
N VAL A 9 -8.60 11.74 1.75
CA VAL A 9 -8.32 11.15 0.42
C VAL A 9 -8.86 9.73 0.31
N LEU A 10 -8.94 9.02 1.43
CA LEU A 10 -9.38 7.65 1.50
C LEU A 10 -10.45 7.52 2.58
N THR A 11 -11.59 6.93 2.21
CA THR A 11 -12.70 6.67 3.14
C THR A 11 -13.05 5.20 3.07
N THR A 12 -13.04 4.52 4.21
CA THR A 12 -13.45 3.13 4.37
C THR A 12 -14.56 3.03 5.42
N THR A 13 -14.97 1.81 5.75
CA THR A 13 -15.86 1.56 6.89
C THR A 13 -15.23 1.93 8.23
N ASP A 14 -13.90 1.98 8.30
CA ASP A 14 -13.14 2.22 9.54
C ASP A 14 -12.90 3.72 9.79
N GLY A 15 -13.03 4.56 8.75
CA GLY A 15 -12.90 6.00 8.89
C GLY A 15 -12.47 6.71 7.61
N ALA A 16 -12.09 7.98 7.77
CA ALA A 16 -11.54 8.81 6.71
C ALA A 16 -10.09 9.18 7.05
N PHE A 17 -9.18 8.99 6.09
CA PHE A 17 -7.75 9.21 6.24
C PHE A 17 -7.31 10.40 5.37
N SER A 18 -6.49 11.27 5.96
CA SER A 18 -6.00 12.48 5.30
C SER A 18 -4.97 12.16 4.22
N HIS A 19 -4.74 13.10 3.31
CA HIS A 19 -3.64 12.99 2.34
C HIS A 19 -2.30 12.83 3.05
N ARG A 20 -2.08 13.58 4.14
CA ARG A 20 -0.86 13.49 4.94
C ARG A 20 -0.66 12.09 5.51
N ALA A 21 -1.67 11.51 6.15
CA ALA A 21 -1.55 10.19 6.78
C ALA A 21 -1.28 9.09 5.75
N VAL A 22 -2.03 9.12 4.63
CA VAL A 22 -1.87 8.14 3.54
C VAL A 22 -0.49 8.20 2.90
N LEU A 23 0.01 9.41 2.59
CA LEU A 23 1.34 9.57 1.98
C LEU A 23 2.47 9.21 2.95
N ALA A 24 2.39 9.64 4.21
CA ALA A 24 3.41 9.30 5.21
C ALA A 24 3.48 7.79 5.49
N ALA A 25 2.35 7.10 5.46
CA ALA A 25 2.31 5.64 5.59
C ALA A 25 2.84 4.94 4.34
N ALA A 26 2.53 5.44 3.14
CA ALA A 26 3.09 4.92 1.90
C ALA A 26 4.61 5.08 1.84
N GLU A 27 5.15 6.23 2.25
CA GLU A 27 6.60 6.48 2.36
C GLU A 27 7.29 5.43 3.25
N ARG A 28 6.70 5.13 4.42
CA ARG A 28 7.24 4.08 5.31
C ARG A 28 7.26 2.71 4.66
N VAL A 29 6.20 2.34 3.94
CA VAL A 29 6.17 1.06 3.21
C VAL A 29 7.27 1.01 2.16
N VAL A 30 7.49 2.10 1.41
CA VAL A 30 8.57 2.19 0.43
C VAL A 30 9.94 1.98 1.09
N ASP A 31 10.20 2.69 2.19
CA ASP A 31 11.47 2.61 2.91
C ASP A 31 11.71 1.23 3.54
N GLU A 32 10.67 0.62 4.14
CA GLU A 32 10.77 -0.68 4.82
C GLU A 32 10.96 -1.84 3.85
N THR A 33 10.39 -1.74 2.66
CA THR A 33 10.49 -2.79 1.65
C THR A 33 11.61 -2.56 0.65
N ASP A 34 12.28 -1.40 0.66
CA ASP A 34 13.20 -0.97 -0.40
C ASP A 34 12.53 -1.02 -1.79
N LEU A 35 11.28 -0.51 -1.85
CA LEU A 35 10.48 -0.55 -3.06
C LEU A 35 11.01 0.46 -4.09
N GLY A 36 11.20 0.03 -5.33
CA GLY A 36 11.71 0.92 -6.37
C GLY A 36 11.21 0.60 -7.78
N ASP A 37 11.72 1.37 -8.73
CA ASP A 37 11.44 1.16 -10.16
C ASP A 37 11.76 -0.27 -10.58
N GLY A 38 10.79 -0.94 -11.19
CA GLY A 38 10.90 -2.33 -11.64
C GLY A 38 10.38 -3.38 -10.65
N ASP A 39 10.03 -2.99 -9.42
CA ASP A 39 9.28 -3.86 -8.53
C ASP A 39 7.80 -3.94 -8.92
N GLU A 40 7.22 -5.11 -8.67
CA GLU A 40 5.78 -5.37 -8.81
C GLU A 40 5.18 -5.65 -7.43
N MET A 41 4.27 -4.78 -6.99
CA MET A 41 3.52 -4.89 -5.73
C MET A 41 2.24 -5.69 -5.96
N ALA A 42 2.21 -6.93 -5.51
CA ALA A 42 1.07 -7.82 -5.56
C ALA A 42 0.05 -7.48 -4.46
N VAL A 43 -1.16 -7.09 -4.85
CA VAL A 43 -2.26 -6.83 -3.92
C VAL A 43 -3.03 -8.12 -3.65
N ARG A 44 -2.73 -8.78 -2.53
CA ARG A 44 -3.37 -10.06 -2.15
C ARG A 44 -4.42 -9.93 -1.05
N ALA A 45 -4.36 -8.86 -0.27
CA ALA A 45 -5.38 -8.53 0.72
C ALA A 45 -6.56 -7.75 0.11
N SER A 46 -7.65 -7.63 0.88
CA SER A 46 -8.84 -6.89 0.45
C SER A 46 -8.58 -5.38 0.36
N LEU A 47 -8.93 -4.77 -0.77
CA LEU A 47 -8.93 -3.31 -0.98
C LEU A 47 -9.98 -2.58 -0.13
N ALA A 48 -10.89 -3.29 0.54
CA ALA A 48 -11.80 -2.69 1.52
C ALA A 48 -11.05 -2.22 2.79
N ARG A 49 -9.85 -2.75 3.02
CA ARG A 49 -8.96 -2.33 4.11
C ARG A 49 -8.11 -1.15 3.66
N PRO A 50 -8.08 -0.04 4.43
CA PRO A 50 -7.33 1.14 4.04
C PRO A 50 -5.83 0.86 3.92
N GLU A 51 -5.28 0.01 4.78
CA GLU A 51 -3.87 -0.38 4.78
C GLU A 51 -3.46 -1.06 3.46
N THR A 52 -4.33 -1.91 2.91
CA THR A 52 -4.12 -2.56 1.61
C THR A 52 -4.04 -1.54 0.48
N VAL A 53 -4.87 -0.49 0.50
CA VAL A 53 -4.82 0.56 -0.52
C VAL A 53 -3.52 1.35 -0.39
N VAL A 54 -3.11 1.68 0.83
CA VAL A 54 -1.87 2.44 1.07
C VAL A 54 -0.64 1.65 0.65
N ALA A 55 -0.44 0.44 1.15
CA ALA A 55 0.72 -0.37 0.82
C ALA A 55 0.67 -0.94 -0.60
N GLY A 56 -0.50 -1.36 -1.06
CA GLY A 56 -0.67 -2.06 -2.34
C GLY A 56 -0.83 -1.16 -3.56
N VAL A 57 -1.20 0.12 -3.37
CA VAL A 57 -1.49 1.03 -4.49
C VAL A 57 -0.71 2.35 -4.35
N VAL A 58 -0.77 3.00 -3.20
CA VAL A 58 -0.15 4.33 -3.05
C VAL A 58 1.38 4.22 -2.99
N ALA A 59 1.91 3.31 -2.16
CA ALA A 59 3.35 3.09 -2.04
C ALA A 59 4.04 2.75 -3.36
N PRO A 60 3.57 1.79 -4.19
CA PRO A 60 4.23 1.51 -5.47
C PRO A 60 4.18 2.69 -6.44
N LEU A 61 3.08 3.44 -6.49
CA LEU A 61 3.00 4.62 -7.35
C LEU A 61 3.95 5.73 -6.90
N LEU A 62 4.20 5.85 -5.60
CA LEU A 62 5.16 6.80 -5.04
C LEU A 62 6.61 6.40 -5.39
N ALA A 63 6.91 5.10 -5.37
CA ALA A 63 8.22 4.54 -5.66
C ALA A 63 8.54 4.35 -7.16
N GLY A 64 7.57 4.56 -8.06
CA GLY A 64 7.72 4.24 -9.49
C GLY A 64 7.58 2.75 -9.83
N ALA A 65 7.14 1.95 -8.86
CA ALA A 65 6.85 0.53 -9.01
C ALA A 65 5.48 0.27 -9.69
N THR A 66 5.21 -0.99 -10.00
CA THR A 66 3.97 -1.42 -10.66
C THR A 66 2.99 -2.04 -9.66
N VAL A 67 1.70 -1.69 -9.76
CA VAL A 67 0.64 -2.40 -9.02
C VAL A 67 0.23 -3.64 -9.80
N LEU A 68 0.40 -4.80 -9.19
CA LEU A 68 -0.06 -6.09 -9.70
C LEU A 68 -1.35 -6.47 -8.96
N LEU A 69 -2.42 -6.74 -9.72
CA LEU A 69 -3.66 -7.33 -9.22
C LEU A 69 -3.65 -8.83 -9.58
N PRO A 70 -3.01 -9.68 -8.76
CA PRO A 70 -2.72 -11.05 -9.12
C PRO A 70 -3.99 -11.91 -9.16
N GLY A 71 -4.10 -12.73 -10.21
CA GLY A 71 -4.81 -14.00 -10.11
C GLY A 71 -3.94 -15.05 -9.40
N ASP A 72 -4.39 -16.30 -9.31
CA ASP A 72 -3.70 -17.34 -8.52
C ASP A 72 -2.25 -17.62 -8.95
N GLU A 73 -1.88 -17.36 -10.21
CA GLU A 73 -0.58 -17.72 -10.79
C GLU A 73 0.42 -16.55 -10.92
N ALA A 74 -0.03 -15.30 -10.74
CA ALA A 74 0.84 -14.13 -10.86
C ALA A 74 1.53 -13.83 -9.53
N VAL A 75 2.86 -13.69 -9.53
CA VAL A 75 3.70 -13.41 -8.35
C VAL A 75 4.56 -12.18 -8.66
N GLY A 76 4.46 -11.16 -7.81
CA GLY A 76 5.26 -9.94 -7.92
C GLY A 76 6.60 -10.03 -7.19
N SER A 77 7.26 -8.89 -7.02
CA SER A 77 8.46 -8.77 -6.18
C SER A 77 8.12 -8.67 -4.69
N VAL A 78 7.02 -7.98 -4.38
CA VAL A 78 6.54 -7.69 -3.02
C VAL A 78 5.04 -7.92 -2.96
N ALA A 79 4.51 -8.39 -1.84
CA ALA A 79 3.08 -8.47 -1.62
C ALA A 79 2.62 -7.68 -0.40
N VAL A 80 1.41 -7.14 -0.48
CA VAL A 80 0.60 -6.79 0.70
C VAL A 80 -0.45 -7.89 0.93
N ALA A 81 -0.41 -8.52 2.10
CA ALA A 81 -1.22 -9.69 2.41
C ALA A 81 -1.62 -9.78 3.89
N ASP A 82 -2.72 -10.47 4.18
CA ASP A 82 -3.15 -10.78 5.57
C ASP A 82 -2.29 -11.89 6.22
N GLY A 83 -1.32 -12.46 5.50
CA GLY A 83 -0.47 -13.56 5.94
C GLY A 83 0.64 -13.87 4.94
N ASP A 84 1.11 -15.11 4.94
CA ASP A 84 2.15 -15.57 4.00
C ASP A 84 1.72 -15.41 2.54
N ALA A 85 2.67 -15.05 1.68
CA ALA A 85 2.49 -14.85 0.25
C ALA A 85 3.70 -15.42 -0.52
N PRO A 86 3.53 -15.80 -1.80
CA PRO A 86 4.62 -16.37 -2.62
C PRO A 86 5.73 -15.36 -2.97
N GLU A 87 5.50 -14.06 -2.79
CA GLU A 87 6.47 -12.99 -3.04
C GLU A 87 7.64 -13.03 -2.06
N GLU A 88 8.82 -12.58 -2.52
CA GLU A 88 10.06 -12.60 -1.72
C GLU A 88 9.97 -11.71 -0.47
N ARG A 89 9.21 -10.61 -0.57
CA ARG A 89 8.96 -9.65 0.49
C ARG A 89 7.46 -9.55 0.74
N VAL A 90 7.06 -9.52 2.01
CA VAL A 90 5.65 -9.45 2.40
C VAL A 90 5.44 -8.34 3.42
N VAL A 91 4.53 -7.42 3.11
CA VAL A 91 3.98 -6.42 4.02
C VAL A 91 2.71 -7.00 4.61
N ALA A 92 2.75 -7.31 5.90
CA ALA A 92 1.54 -7.67 6.64
C ALA A 92 0.61 -6.45 6.69
N VAL A 93 -0.64 -6.61 6.29
CA VAL A 93 -1.61 -5.50 6.23
C VAL A 93 -1.75 -4.82 7.60
N ASP A 94 -1.74 -5.60 8.69
CA ASP A 94 -1.86 -5.10 10.06
C ASP A 94 -0.62 -4.35 10.57
N ALA A 95 0.49 -4.38 9.83
CA ALA A 95 1.72 -3.65 10.18
C ALA A 95 1.73 -2.21 9.62
N VAL A 96 0.81 -1.87 8.71
CA VAL A 96 0.76 -0.54 8.09
C VAL A 96 0.07 0.44 9.04
N ASP A 97 0.85 1.34 9.63
CA ASP A 97 0.33 2.36 10.55
C ASP A 97 -0.23 3.59 9.80
N LEU A 98 -1.53 3.87 9.99
CA LEU A 98 -2.25 5.01 9.41
C LEU A 98 -2.58 6.13 10.41
N SER A 99 -2.04 6.08 11.64
CA SER A 99 -2.47 6.90 12.77
C SER A 99 -1.79 8.27 12.90
N SER A 100 -1.16 8.76 11.82
CA SER A 100 -0.37 10.01 11.81
C SER A 100 -1.19 11.28 11.97
#